data_AF-A0A2V8JEP9-F1
#
_entry.id   AF-A0A2V8JEP9-F1
#
_cell.length_a   1.000
_cell.length_b   1.000
_cell.length_c   1.000
_cell.angle_alpha   90.00
_cell.angle_beta   90.00
_cell.angle_gamma   90.00
#
_symmetry.space_group_name_H-M   'P 1'
#
loop_
_entity.id
_entity.type
_entity.pdbx_description
1 polymer ?
#
loop_
_entity_poly.entity_id
_entity_poly.type
_entity_poly.pdbx_seq_one_letter_code
_entity_poly.pdbx_strand_id
1 'polypeptide(L)'
;MKSLFFSLLIVSTLAAAQAKQQTFTGTITDSMCPAGDHSRMRMGSTDAECTLACVSAHGADLVLYDGKEVYTLSDQQTPEKFAGKKVAVTGTLDTKTKTIRVDSITAAK
;
A
#
# COMPACT_ATOMS: atom_id res chain seq x y z
N MET A 1 -63.57 -15.30 -8.79
CA MET A 1 -62.63 -16.09 -7.97
C MET A 1 -61.23 -15.79 -8.51
N LYS A 2 -60.63 -14.64 -8.22
CA LYS A 2 -59.83 -14.30 -7.03
C LYS A 2 -58.65 -15.26 -6.84
N SER A 3 -57.52 -14.90 -7.43
CA SER A 3 -56.19 -15.30 -6.96
C SER A 3 -55.21 -14.21 -7.40
N LEU A 4 -55.02 -13.24 -6.51
CA LEU A 4 -53.89 -12.30 -6.56
C LEU A 4 -52.64 -13.10 -6.20
N PHE A 5 -51.69 -13.24 -7.12
CA PHE A 5 -50.33 -13.65 -6.81
C PHE A 5 -49.45 -12.40 -6.78
N PHE A 6 -49.22 -11.89 -5.57
CA PHE A 6 -48.32 -10.78 -5.29
C PHE A 6 -46.90 -11.36 -5.21
N SER A 7 -46.14 -11.34 -6.32
CA SER A 7 -44.72 -11.70 -6.30
C SER A 7 -43.90 -10.57 -5.68
N LEU A 8 -43.43 -10.79 -4.45
CA LEU A 8 -42.53 -9.90 -3.73
C LEU A 8 -41.09 -10.10 -4.24
N LEU A 9 -40.63 -9.20 -5.11
CA LEU A 9 -39.22 -9.09 -5.51
C LEU A 9 -38.43 -8.53 -4.34
N ILE A 10 -37.69 -9.40 -3.63
CA ILE A 10 -36.71 -8.98 -2.62
C ILE A 10 -35.48 -8.47 -3.36
N VAL A 11 -35.37 -7.14 -3.49
CA VAL A 11 -34.13 -6.48 -3.93
C VAL A 11 -33.18 -6.43 -2.73
N SER A 12 -32.29 -7.41 -2.63
CA SER A 12 -31.18 -7.37 -1.68
C SER A 12 -30.19 -6.30 -2.13
N THR A 13 -30.21 -5.13 -1.48
CA THR A 13 -29.18 -4.11 -1.66
C THR A 13 -27.90 -4.57 -0.97
N LEU A 14 -26.92 -5.05 -1.75
CA LEU A 14 -25.56 -5.21 -1.26
C LEU A 14 -25.00 -3.82 -0.98
N ALA A 15 -24.99 -3.41 0.29
CA ALA A 15 -24.20 -2.28 0.74
C ALA A 15 -22.71 -2.64 0.59
N ALA A 16 -22.09 -2.20 -0.49
CA ALA A 16 -20.64 -2.26 -0.61
C ALA A 16 -20.03 -1.42 0.51
N ALA A 17 -19.34 -2.06 1.45
CA ALA A 17 -18.57 -1.35 2.45
C ALA A 17 -17.49 -0.54 1.72
N GLN A 18 -17.67 0.78 1.61
CA GLN A 18 -16.64 1.64 1.07
C GLN A 18 -15.47 1.64 2.03
N ALA A 19 -14.33 1.13 1.56
CA ALA A 19 -13.13 1.12 2.35
C ALA A 19 -12.67 2.58 2.56
N LYS A 20 -12.44 2.94 3.83
CA LYS A 20 -12.22 4.32 4.25
C LYS A 20 -10.82 4.78 3.85
N GLN A 21 -10.75 5.94 3.20
CA GLN A 21 -9.50 6.63 2.93
C GLN A 21 -8.84 7.10 4.23
N GLN A 22 -7.52 6.96 4.29
CA GLN A 22 -6.70 7.23 5.47
C GLN A 22 -5.28 7.60 5.04
N THR A 23 -4.52 8.22 5.96
CA THR A 23 -3.13 8.60 5.72
C THR A 23 -2.20 7.77 6.59
N PHE A 24 -1.23 7.14 5.95
CA PHE A 24 -0.17 6.34 6.58
C PHE A 24 1.13 7.12 6.52
N THR A 25 1.88 7.17 7.62
CA THR A 25 3.18 7.82 7.65
C THR A 25 4.25 6.78 7.90
N GLY A 26 5.30 6.78 7.09
CA GLY A 26 6.36 5.78 7.18
C GLY A 26 7.48 6.07 6.20
N THR A 27 8.47 5.19 6.16
CA THR A 27 9.59 5.25 5.23
C THR A 27 9.34 4.33 4.04
N ILE A 28 9.62 4.81 2.82
CA ILE A 28 9.60 3.95 1.63
C ILE A 28 10.85 3.08 1.62
N THR A 29 10.64 1.77 1.54
CA THR A 29 11.70 0.76 1.44
C THR A 29 11.25 -0.38 0.52
N ASP A 30 11.93 -1.52 0.52
CA ASP A 30 11.61 -2.70 -0.29
C ASP A 30 11.12 -3.88 0.55
N SER A 31 10.38 -4.79 -0.07
CA SER A 31 9.77 -5.94 0.60
C SER A 31 10.77 -6.98 1.12
N MET A 32 12.04 -6.95 0.68
CA MET A 32 13.08 -7.87 1.16
C MET A 32 13.85 -7.30 2.36
N CYS A 33 13.92 -5.97 2.48
CA CYS A 33 14.44 -5.26 3.64
C CYS A 33 13.37 -4.36 4.27
N PRO A 34 12.21 -4.90 4.69
CA PRO A 34 11.02 -4.09 4.93
C PRO A 34 11.09 -3.21 6.18
N ALA A 35 12.09 -3.39 7.05
CA ALA A 35 12.35 -2.49 8.17
C ALA A 35 13.30 -1.32 7.80
N GLY A 36 13.78 -1.27 6.55
CA GLY A 36 14.72 -0.26 6.06
C GLY A 36 16.18 -0.46 6.48
N ASP A 37 16.54 -1.58 7.12
CA ASP A 37 17.94 -1.89 7.45
C ASP A 37 18.64 -2.54 6.25
N HIS A 38 19.30 -1.70 5.44
CA HIS A 38 20.09 -2.15 4.29
C HIS A 38 21.57 -2.41 4.63
N SER A 39 21.96 -2.40 5.91
CA SER A 39 23.37 -2.44 6.32
C SER A 39 24.11 -3.71 5.90
N ARG A 40 23.39 -4.81 5.66
CA ARG A 40 23.96 -6.13 5.33
C ARG A 40 24.18 -6.38 3.84
N MET A 41 23.27 -5.90 2.98
CA MET A 41 23.33 -6.19 1.55
C MET A 41 24.03 -5.08 0.76
N ARG A 42 23.78 -3.80 1.13
CA ARG A 42 24.39 -2.59 0.56
C ARG A 42 24.58 -2.65 -0.96
N MET A 43 23.48 -2.81 -1.69
CA MET A 43 23.46 -2.75 -3.16
C MET A 43 23.59 -1.31 -3.71
N GLY A 44 23.93 -0.35 -2.85
CA GLY A 44 24.11 1.06 -3.14
C GLY A 44 24.80 1.77 -1.98
N SER A 45 25.17 3.03 -2.18
CA SER A 45 25.83 3.87 -1.18
C SER A 45 24.84 4.46 -0.16
N THR A 46 23.55 4.49 -0.51
CA THR A 46 22.45 4.94 0.36
C THR A 46 21.32 3.91 0.42
N ASP A 47 20.48 3.97 1.45
CA ASP A 47 19.28 3.13 1.57
C ASP A 47 18.34 3.31 0.38
N ALA A 48 18.27 4.52 -0.18
CA ALA A 48 17.51 4.82 -1.39
C ALA A 48 18.05 4.04 -2.60
N GLU A 49 19.36 4.12 -2.85
CA GLU A 49 20.00 3.37 -3.93
C GLU A 49 19.88 1.86 -3.74
N CYS A 50 20.03 1.36 -2.50
CA CYS A 50 19.87 -0.05 -2.19
C CYS A 50 18.44 -0.53 -2.46
N THR A 51 17.43 0.23 -2.01
CA THR A 51 16.00 -0.06 -2.26
C THR A 51 15.74 -0.15 -3.77
N LEU A 52 16.16 0.85 -4.55
CA LEU A 52 15.91 0.89 -6.00
C LEU A 52 16.64 -0.24 -6.74
N ALA A 53 17.87 -0.54 -6.34
CA ALA A 53 18.62 -1.68 -6.90
C ALA A 53 17.93 -3.01 -6.57
N CYS A 54 17.35 -3.14 -5.38
CA CYS A 54 16.59 -4.31 -4.94
C CYS A 54 15.34 -4.54 -5.82
N VAL A 55 14.56 -3.47 -6.04
CA VAL A 55 13.40 -3.50 -6.96
C VAL A 55 13.84 -3.92 -8.36
N SER A 56 14.89 -3.30 -8.90
CA SER A 56 15.34 -3.55 -10.29
C SER A 56 15.97 -4.94 -10.50
N ALA A 57 16.82 -5.39 -9.58
CA ALA A 57 17.61 -6.61 -9.75
C ALA A 57 16.89 -7.87 -9.23
N HIS A 58 15.98 -7.72 -8.28
CA HIS A 58 15.33 -8.84 -7.59
C HIS A 58 13.81 -8.82 -7.66
N GLY A 59 13.21 -7.79 -8.25
CA GLY A 59 11.75 -7.67 -8.33
C GLY A 59 11.09 -7.51 -6.97
N ALA A 60 11.80 -6.89 -6.00
CA ALA A 60 11.20 -6.53 -4.73
C ALA A 60 10.12 -5.45 -4.94
N ASP A 61 9.09 -5.48 -4.11
CA ASP A 61 8.05 -4.46 -4.12
C ASP A 61 8.47 -3.27 -3.24
N LEU A 62 8.10 -2.06 -3.65
CA LEU A 62 8.10 -0.87 -2.81
C LEU A 62 7.01 -0.97 -1.74
N VAL A 63 7.43 -0.77 -0.50
CA VAL A 63 6.58 -0.85 0.68
C VAL A 63 6.73 0.41 1.53
N LEU A 64 5.71 0.68 2.36
CA LEU A 64 5.77 1.67 3.41
C LEU A 64 5.96 0.97 4.75
N TYR A 65 7.02 1.32 5.47
CA TYR A 65 7.24 0.89 6.85
C TYR A 65 6.92 2.01 7.83
N ASP A 66 5.93 1.82 8.70
CA ASP A 66 5.51 2.85 9.66
C ASP A 66 6.30 2.84 10.98
N GLY A 67 7.28 1.92 11.09
CA GLY A 67 8.03 1.65 12.32
C GLY A 67 7.51 0.44 13.12
N LYS A 68 6.41 -0.17 12.68
CA LYS A 68 5.80 -1.37 13.27
C LYS A 68 5.31 -2.35 12.21
N GLU A 69 4.56 -1.84 11.24
CA GLU A 69 3.89 -2.57 10.18
C GLU A 69 4.45 -2.19 8.82
N VAL A 70 4.37 -3.14 7.90
CA VAL A 70 4.82 -3.01 6.52
C VAL A 70 3.62 -3.12 5.62
N TYR A 71 3.49 -2.17 4.69
CA TYR A 71 2.38 -2.12 3.76
C TYR A 71 2.90 -2.10 2.33
N THR A 72 2.47 -3.06 1.51
CA THR A 72 2.74 -3.02 0.07
C THR A 72 1.97 -1.85 -0.53
N LEU A 73 2.61 -1.09 -1.42
CA LEU A 73 1.96 0.00 -2.13
C LEU A 73 1.39 -0.52 -3.45
N SER A 74 0.15 -0.19 -3.78
CA SER A 74 -0.40 -0.58 -5.09
C SER A 74 0.31 0.12 -6.26
N ASP A 75 0.86 1.30 -5.99
CA ASP A 75 1.71 2.05 -6.91
C ASP A 75 3.17 1.66 -6.65
N GLN A 76 3.82 1.10 -7.67
CA GLN A 76 5.19 0.61 -7.63
C GLN A 76 6.16 1.50 -8.42
N GLN A 77 5.73 2.70 -8.84
CA GLN A 77 6.54 3.62 -9.64
C GLN A 77 6.70 4.99 -8.95
N THR A 78 5.62 5.60 -8.49
CA THR A 78 5.69 6.92 -7.82
C THR A 78 6.52 6.91 -6.53
N PRO A 79 6.51 5.85 -5.69
CA PRO A 79 7.30 5.84 -4.46
C PRO A 79 8.81 5.81 -4.67
N GLU A 80 9.31 5.45 -5.86
CA GLU A 80 10.76 5.38 -6.15
C GLU A 80 11.49 6.69 -5.82
N LYS A 81 10.89 7.84 -6.16
CA LYS A 81 11.46 9.17 -5.86
C LYS A 81 11.54 9.48 -4.36
N PHE A 82 10.88 8.66 -3.55
CA PHE A 82 10.85 8.73 -2.09
C PHE A 82 11.58 7.56 -1.42
N ALA A 83 12.29 6.70 -2.15
CA ALA A 83 13.05 5.60 -1.57
C ALA A 83 13.97 6.09 -0.43
N GLY A 84 13.94 5.39 0.70
CA GLY A 84 14.67 5.75 1.93
C GLY A 84 14.16 7.00 2.65
N LYS A 85 13.10 7.67 2.16
CA LYS A 85 12.55 8.89 2.76
C LYS A 85 11.25 8.60 3.50
N LYS A 86 11.00 9.40 4.53
CA LYS A 86 9.73 9.44 5.24
C LYS A 86 8.68 10.20 4.44
N VAL A 87 7.51 9.61 4.29
CA VAL A 87 6.38 10.13 3.51
C VAL A 87 5.06 9.99 4.25
N ALA A 88 4.06 10.73 3.79
CA ALA A 88 2.65 10.49 4.07
C ALA A 88 1.99 9.92 2.81
N VAL A 89 1.47 8.70 2.89
CA VAL A 89 0.71 8.02 1.84
C VAL A 89 -0.77 8.14 2.18
N THR A 90 -1.55 8.82 1.35
CA THR A 90 -3.01 8.81 1.47
C THR A 90 -3.58 7.77 0.53
N GLY A 91 -4.47 6.94 1.05
CA GLY A 91 -4.99 5.80 0.31
C GLY A 91 -5.97 4.97 1.12
N THR A 92 -6.27 3.78 0.61
CA THR A 92 -7.22 2.85 1.23
C THR A 92 -6.53 1.52 1.50
N LEU A 93 -6.57 1.03 2.74
CA LEU A 93 -5.95 -0.24 3.13
C LEU A 93 -6.86 -1.43 2.84
N ASP A 94 -6.34 -2.37 2.05
CA ASP A 94 -6.80 -3.74 2.05
C ASP A 94 -6.19 -4.48 3.24
N THR A 95 -7.01 -4.72 4.26
CA THR A 95 -6.55 -5.35 5.52
C THR A 95 -6.19 -6.82 5.35
N LYS A 96 -6.69 -7.49 4.30
CA LYS A 96 -6.41 -8.90 4.04
C LYS A 96 -5.02 -9.08 3.43
N THR A 97 -4.65 -8.20 2.52
CA THR A 97 -3.37 -8.27 1.80
C THR A 97 -2.31 -7.31 2.35
N LYS A 98 -2.67 -6.45 3.32
CA LYS A 98 -1.83 -5.35 3.83
C LYS A 98 -1.35 -4.42 2.71
N THR A 99 -2.17 -4.24 1.68
CA THR A 99 -1.87 -3.36 0.55
C THR A 99 -2.57 -2.02 0.70
N ILE A 100 -1.84 -0.92 0.62
CA ILE A 100 -2.43 0.42 0.50
C ILE A 100 -2.67 0.68 -0.99
N ARG A 101 -3.95 0.83 -1.36
CA ARG A 101 -4.31 1.46 -2.63
C ARG A 101 -3.97 2.94 -2.55
N VAL A 102 -2.91 3.34 -3.24
CA VAL A 102 -2.32 4.67 -3.14
C VAL A 102 -3.13 5.67 -3.95
N ASP A 103 -3.57 6.75 -3.30
CA ASP A 103 -4.18 7.92 -3.97
C ASP A 103 -3.15 9.05 -4.12
N SER A 104 -2.32 9.29 -3.09
CA SER A 104 -1.24 10.28 -3.15
C SER A 104 -0.10 9.97 -2.19
N ILE A 105 1.08 10.49 -2.51
CA ILE A 105 2.29 10.40 -1.69
C ILE A 105 2.93 11.79 -1.60
N THR A 106 3.19 12.24 -0.37
CA THR A 106 3.88 13.50 -0.11
C THR A 106 5.05 13.28 0.85
N ALA A 107 6.08 14.12 0.77
CA ALA A 107 7.16 14.10 1.76
C ALA A 107 6.58 14.43 3.14
N ALA A 108 6.97 13.68 4.17
CA ALA A 108 6.61 14.01 5.54
C ALA A 108 7.37 15.27 5.98
N LYS A 109 6.72 16.12 6.79
CA LYS A 109 7.38 17.26 7.47
C LYS A 109 8.21 16.79 8.65
#